data_AF-A0A8S1UFH2-F1
#
_entry.id   AF-A0A8S1UFH2-F1
#
_cell.length_a   1.000
_cell.length_b   1.000
_cell.length_c   1.000
_cell.angle_alpha   90.00
_cell.angle_beta   90.00
_cell.angle_gamma   90.00
#
_symmetry.space_group_name_H-M   'P 1'
#
loop_
_entity.id
_entity.type
_entity.pdbx_description
1 polymer ?
#
loop_
_entity_poly.entity_id
_entity_poly.type
_entity_poly.pdbx_seq_one_letter_code
_entity_poly.pdbx_strand_id
1 'polypeptide(L)'
;MSNNVKNIANNSNFVVSNNNHQQNVNYHYQQQQQQQKQFNQQEEQALILFYIYEDFQNFLNLLYQFIIVKEQFKTDPKNILVSICENKLITQMNLSNSIHYDLSKNQKNSDLISFLKKNKNDIKQNIRSVCPTKCDKEIDKYIQYYENFCLSENVQINNMELKPTQLKVNFNEEVLQKIFPQIQAMDNRINQIRQTQNYNIPSYDQIKSKAQQYQQETLSKLKIQSSNKLKR
;
A
#
# COMPACT_ATOMS: atom_id res chain seq x y z
N MET A 1 -59.32 78.37 -8.47
CA MET A 1 -58.22 77.53 -7.93
C MET A 1 -58.74 76.10 -7.86
N SER A 2 -58.10 75.20 -8.60
CA SER A 2 -58.62 73.90 -9.03
C SER A 2 -58.37 72.75 -8.06
N ASN A 3 -59.40 71.90 -7.97
CA ASN A 3 -59.45 70.42 -7.91
C ASN A 3 -58.58 69.59 -6.94
N ASN A 4 -59.31 68.85 -6.10
CA ASN A 4 -59.05 67.49 -5.59
C ASN A 4 -58.52 66.52 -6.66
N VAL A 5 -57.63 65.59 -6.29
CA VAL A 5 -57.71 64.14 -6.60
C VAL A 5 -56.97 63.32 -5.52
N LYS A 6 -57.62 62.26 -5.03
CA LYS A 6 -57.10 61.14 -4.23
C LYS A 6 -56.31 60.15 -5.09
N ASN A 7 -55.30 59.47 -4.52
CA ASN A 7 -54.96 58.04 -4.67
C ASN A 7 -53.50 57.79 -4.23
N ILE A 8 -52.98 56.63 -3.83
CA ILE A 8 -53.41 55.32 -3.30
C ILE A 8 -52.06 54.59 -3.02
N ALA A 9 -52.04 53.67 -2.04
CA ALA A 9 -51.15 52.51 -1.91
C ALA A 9 -49.64 52.68 -1.65
N ASN A 10 -49.26 52.25 -0.43
CA ASN A 10 -48.38 51.10 -0.19
C ASN A 10 -47.27 50.85 -1.21
N ASN A 11 -46.03 51.18 -0.83
CA ASN A 11 -44.87 50.45 -1.33
C ASN A 11 -43.92 50.13 -0.19
N SER A 12 -44.38 49.25 0.71
CA SER A 12 -43.59 48.61 1.76
C SER A 12 -43.44 47.13 1.44
N ASN A 13 -42.85 46.79 0.28
CA ASN A 13 -42.51 45.42 -0.07
C ASN A 13 -41.33 45.41 -1.04
N PHE A 14 -40.14 45.78 -0.57
CA PHE A 14 -38.90 45.50 -1.29
C PHE A 14 -37.70 45.27 -0.33
N VAL A 15 -37.92 44.60 0.81
CA VAL A 15 -36.82 44.16 1.69
C VAL A 15 -37.14 42.81 2.34
N VAL A 16 -37.63 41.82 1.59
CA VAL A 16 -37.79 40.44 2.14
C VAL A 16 -37.42 39.35 1.11
N SER A 17 -36.40 39.58 0.27
CA SER A 17 -35.92 38.53 -0.65
C SER A 17 -34.41 38.29 -0.67
N ASN A 18 -33.60 39.04 0.09
CA ASN A 18 -32.15 38.83 0.13
C ASN A 18 -31.65 37.90 1.27
N ASN A 19 -32.37 37.81 2.39
CA ASN A 19 -31.90 37.01 3.54
C ASN A 19 -32.07 35.49 3.34
N ASN A 20 -33.14 35.06 2.63
CA ASN A 20 -33.37 33.64 2.35
C ASN A 20 -32.40 33.09 1.30
N HIS A 21 -31.90 33.92 0.37
CA HIS A 21 -30.90 33.50 -0.62
C HIS A 21 -29.51 33.32 0.01
N GLN A 22 -29.07 34.23 0.89
CA GLN A 22 -27.77 34.12 1.56
C GLN A 22 -27.68 32.94 2.54
N GLN A 23 -28.78 32.62 3.25
CA GLN A 23 -28.81 31.43 4.11
C GLN A 23 -28.76 30.14 3.27
N ASN A 24 -29.55 30.03 2.20
CA ASN A 24 -29.53 28.82 1.34
C ASN A 24 -28.17 28.58 0.67
N VAL A 25 -27.50 29.64 0.23
CA VAL A 25 -26.15 29.55 -0.35
C VAL A 25 -25.13 29.07 0.68
N ASN A 26 -25.16 29.60 1.92
CA ASN A 26 -24.28 29.13 2.99
C ASN A 26 -24.51 27.66 3.38
N TYR A 27 -25.77 27.21 3.46
CA TYR A 27 -26.09 25.79 3.71
C TYR A 27 -25.62 24.89 2.57
N HIS A 28 -25.76 25.33 1.31
CA HIS A 28 -25.29 24.58 0.15
C HIS A 28 -23.76 24.46 0.11
N TYR A 29 -23.03 25.54 0.39
CA TYR A 29 -21.57 25.50 0.51
C TYR A 29 -21.09 24.60 1.64
N GLN A 30 -21.76 24.62 2.81
CA GLN A 30 -21.41 23.72 3.91
C GLN A 30 -21.67 22.25 3.57
N GLN A 31 -22.77 21.92 2.89
CA GLN A 31 -23.02 20.56 2.41
C GLN A 31 -21.99 20.11 1.37
N GLN A 32 -21.63 20.95 0.41
CA GLN A 32 -20.59 20.62 -0.57
C GLN A 32 -19.23 20.38 0.10
N GLN A 33 -18.85 21.20 1.08
CA GLN A 33 -17.61 20.99 1.84
C GLN A 33 -17.64 19.69 2.65
N GLN A 34 -18.78 19.33 3.24
CA GLN A 34 -18.91 18.06 3.97
C GLN A 34 -18.82 16.84 3.03
N GLN A 35 -19.48 16.89 1.87
CA GLN A 35 -19.38 15.84 0.86
C GLN A 35 -17.94 15.69 0.34
N GLN A 36 -17.25 16.80 0.08
CA GLN A 36 -15.86 16.76 -0.35
C GLN A 36 -14.92 16.18 0.72
N LYS A 37 -15.14 16.51 2.01
CA LYS A 37 -14.38 15.90 3.11
C LYS A 37 -14.62 14.40 3.22
N GLN A 38 -15.86 13.94 3.08
CA GLN A 38 -16.18 12.50 3.09
C GLN A 38 -15.56 11.77 1.89
N PHE A 39 -15.64 12.38 0.71
CA PHE A 39 -15.02 11.85 -0.51
C PHE A 39 -13.51 11.66 -0.33
N ASN A 40 -12.81 12.69 0.17
CA ASN A 40 -11.38 12.61 0.40
C ASN A 40 -11.03 11.55 1.46
N GLN A 41 -11.85 11.42 2.51
CA GLN A 41 -11.62 10.41 3.56
C GLN A 41 -11.76 8.97 3.04
N GLN A 42 -12.73 8.71 2.16
CA GLN A 42 -12.92 7.39 1.54
C GLN A 42 -11.77 7.04 0.60
N GLU A 43 -11.32 8.01 -0.22
CA GLU A 43 -10.13 7.85 -1.06
C GLU A 43 -8.90 7.50 -0.20
N GLU A 44 -8.65 8.26 0.87
CA GLU A 44 -7.51 8.03 1.75
C GLU A 44 -7.58 6.66 2.45
N GLN A 45 -8.76 6.23 2.90
CA GLN A 45 -8.94 4.88 3.46
C GLN A 45 -8.60 3.79 2.44
N ALA A 46 -9.08 3.93 1.20
CA ALA A 46 -8.81 2.95 0.15
C ALA A 46 -7.31 2.88 -0.18
N LEU A 47 -6.62 4.02 -0.23
CA LEU A 47 -5.17 4.08 -0.42
C LEU A 47 -4.40 3.47 0.76
N ILE A 48 -4.83 3.73 2.00
CA ILE A 48 -4.24 3.11 3.20
C ILE A 48 -4.33 1.58 3.10
N LEU A 49 -5.52 1.05 2.79
CA LEU A 49 -5.70 -0.41 2.61
C LEU A 49 -4.79 -0.95 1.52
N PHE A 50 -4.77 -0.29 0.36
CA PHE A 50 -3.92 -0.69 -0.76
C PHE A 50 -2.45 -0.80 -0.37
N TYR A 51 -1.87 0.26 0.21
CA TYR A 51 -0.45 0.26 0.57
C TYR A 51 -0.12 -0.78 1.64
N ILE A 52 -0.98 -0.96 2.64
CA ILE A 52 -0.76 -1.94 3.70
C ILE A 52 -0.80 -3.38 3.15
N TYR A 53 -1.84 -3.74 2.39
CA TYR A 53 -2.04 -5.13 1.97
C TYR A 53 -1.18 -5.52 0.76
N GLU A 54 -0.88 -4.60 -0.15
CA GLU A 54 0.09 -4.89 -1.23
C GLU A 54 1.51 -5.02 -0.71
N ASP A 55 1.92 -4.17 0.23
CA ASP A 55 3.22 -4.29 0.91
C ASP A 55 3.35 -5.65 1.61
N PHE A 56 2.32 -6.04 2.37
CA PHE A 56 2.29 -7.33 3.04
C PHE A 56 2.35 -8.51 2.07
N GLN A 57 1.62 -8.45 0.96
CA GLN A 57 1.69 -9.48 -0.08
C GLN A 57 3.11 -9.57 -0.69
N ASN A 58 3.75 -8.43 -0.97
CA ASN A 58 5.10 -8.40 -1.54
C ASN A 58 6.14 -8.98 -0.57
N PHE A 59 6.04 -8.65 0.71
CA PHE A 59 6.83 -9.30 1.76
C PHE A 59 6.67 -10.82 1.73
N LEU A 60 5.44 -11.34 1.76
CA LEU A 60 5.20 -12.78 1.76
C LEU A 60 5.71 -13.47 0.49
N ASN A 61 5.51 -12.87 -0.68
CA ASN A 61 6.02 -13.41 -1.94
C ASN A 61 7.55 -13.59 -1.88
N LEU A 62 8.27 -12.58 -1.39
CA LEU A 62 9.73 -12.63 -1.27
C LEU A 62 10.20 -13.57 -0.15
N LEU A 63 9.46 -13.66 0.95
CA LEU A 63 9.73 -14.62 2.02
C LEU A 63 9.64 -16.06 1.50
N TYR A 64 8.56 -16.40 0.81
CA TYR A 64 8.36 -17.73 0.20
C TYR A 64 9.40 -18.04 -0.87
N GLN A 65 9.78 -17.05 -1.69
CA GLN A 65 10.89 -17.16 -2.64
C GLN A 65 12.23 -17.45 -1.93
N PHE A 66 12.54 -16.73 -0.86
CA PHE A 66 13.79 -16.93 -0.14
C PHE A 66 13.86 -18.33 0.48
N ILE A 67 12.77 -18.81 1.07
CA ILE A 67 12.67 -20.16 1.64
C ILE A 67 12.98 -21.23 0.59
N ILE A 68 12.35 -21.16 -0.59
CA ILE A 68 12.56 -22.20 -1.62
C ILE A 68 13.96 -22.14 -2.22
N VAL A 69 14.53 -20.95 -2.38
CA VAL A 69 15.92 -20.79 -2.87
C VAL A 69 16.91 -21.35 -1.85
N LYS A 70 16.70 -21.08 -0.55
CA LYS A 70 17.55 -21.60 0.52
C LYS A 70 17.47 -23.13 0.59
N GLU A 71 16.28 -23.72 0.46
CA GLU A 71 16.12 -25.18 0.43
C GLU A 71 16.80 -25.80 -0.81
N GLN A 72 16.63 -25.18 -2.00
CA GLN A 72 17.25 -25.64 -3.24
C GLN A 72 18.79 -25.66 -3.17
N PHE A 73 19.39 -24.71 -2.46
CA PHE A 73 20.84 -24.58 -2.30
C PHE A 73 21.31 -24.92 -0.87
N LYS A 74 20.60 -25.79 -0.14
CA LYS A 74 20.97 -26.14 1.24
C LYS A 74 22.37 -26.76 1.38
N THR A 75 22.87 -27.41 0.32
CA THR A 75 24.22 -27.97 0.25
C THR A 75 25.28 -26.97 -0.22
N ASP A 76 24.86 -25.80 -0.74
CA ASP A 76 25.70 -24.69 -1.16
C ASP A 76 25.12 -23.36 -0.64
N PRO A 77 25.15 -23.12 0.70
CA PRO A 77 24.53 -21.93 1.30
C PRO A 77 25.21 -20.62 0.87
N LYS A 78 26.39 -20.69 0.25
CA LYS A 78 27.12 -19.54 -0.32
C LYS A 78 26.72 -19.25 -1.76
N ASN A 79 25.76 -19.98 -2.32
CA ASN A 79 25.28 -19.75 -3.67
C ASN A 79 24.81 -18.30 -3.85
N ILE A 80 25.22 -17.67 -4.95
CA ILE A 80 24.91 -16.26 -5.22
C ILE A 80 23.40 -15.98 -5.22
N LEU A 81 22.56 -16.96 -5.61
CA LEU A 81 21.11 -16.80 -5.62
C LEU A 81 20.52 -16.69 -4.21
N VAL A 82 21.14 -17.33 -3.21
CA VAL A 82 20.74 -17.20 -1.80
C VAL A 82 20.96 -15.76 -1.35
N SER A 83 22.15 -15.21 -1.56
CA SER A 83 22.47 -13.81 -1.19
C SER A 83 21.61 -12.79 -1.95
N ILE A 84 21.33 -13.03 -3.24
CA ILE A 84 20.45 -12.14 -4.02
C ILE A 84 19.02 -12.16 -3.46
N CYS A 85 18.47 -13.34 -3.17
CA CYS A 85 17.10 -13.43 -2.65
C CYS A 85 17.00 -12.86 -1.24
N GLU A 86 18.03 -13.05 -0.41
CA GLU A 86 18.11 -12.41 0.90
C GLU A 86 18.13 -10.88 0.79
N ASN A 87 18.95 -10.34 -0.13
CA ASN A 87 19.00 -8.90 -0.37
C ASN A 87 17.67 -8.36 -0.90
N LYS A 88 16.95 -9.10 -1.75
CA LYS A 88 15.59 -8.70 -2.17
C LYS A 88 14.64 -8.59 -0.98
N LEU A 89 14.68 -9.57 -0.07
CA LEU A 89 13.87 -9.55 1.13
C LEU A 89 14.24 -8.37 2.04
N ILE A 90 15.54 -8.11 2.23
CA ILE A 90 16.05 -6.95 2.99
C ILE A 90 15.59 -5.63 2.35
N THR A 91 15.73 -5.48 1.03
CA THR A 91 15.24 -4.30 0.30
C THR A 91 13.74 -4.12 0.51
N GLN A 92 12.95 -5.20 0.46
CA GLN A 92 11.52 -5.13 0.75
C GLN A 92 11.26 -4.68 2.19
N MET A 93 12.02 -5.14 3.17
CA MET A 93 11.87 -4.69 4.58
C MET A 93 12.13 -3.19 4.73
N ASN A 94 13.19 -2.68 4.11
CA ASN A 94 13.51 -1.26 4.13
C ASN A 94 12.41 -0.43 3.43
N LEU A 95 11.90 -0.92 2.30
CA LEU A 95 10.79 -0.29 1.59
C LEU A 95 9.51 -0.30 2.42
N SER A 96 9.18 -1.45 3.03
CA SER A 96 8.01 -1.62 3.90
C SER A 96 8.07 -0.63 5.05
N ASN A 97 9.19 -0.58 5.77
CA ASN A 97 9.37 0.35 6.89
C ASN A 97 9.21 1.83 6.44
N SER A 98 9.74 2.20 5.28
CA SER A 98 9.56 3.54 4.70
C SER A 98 8.09 3.84 4.36
N ILE A 99 7.38 2.92 3.70
CA ILE A 99 5.95 3.07 3.38
C ILE A 99 5.14 3.29 4.66
N HIS A 100 5.35 2.43 5.67
CA HIS A 100 4.59 2.50 6.93
C HIS A 100 4.95 3.75 7.75
N TYR A 101 6.19 4.24 7.65
CA TYR A 101 6.60 5.51 8.23
C TYR A 101 5.87 6.68 7.59
N ASP A 102 5.88 6.75 6.25
CA ASP A 102 5.23 7.83 5.50
C ASP A 102 3.71 7.84 5.73
N LEU A 103 3.07 6.66 5.73
CA LEU A 103 1.65 6.52 6.08
C LEU A 103 1.36 7.05 7.49
N SER A 104 2.23 6.76 8.47
CA SER A 104 2.02 7.19 9.85
C SER A 104 2.29 8.68 10.05
N LYS A 105 3.30 9.23 9.36
CA LYS A 105 3.74 10.63 9.51
C LYS A 105 2.85 11.63 8.77
N ASN A 106 2.33 11.24 7.60
CA ASN A 106 1.54 12.14 6.77
C ASN A 106 0.07 12.25 7.23
N GLN A 107 -0.38 11.32 8.07
CA GLN A 107 -1.76 11.28 8.53
C GLN A 107 -1.98 12.18 9.76
N LYS A 108 -2.79 13.24 9.58
CA LYS A 108 -3.16 14.20 10.63
C LYS A 108 -4.58 13.99 11.17
N ASN A 109 -5.40 13.22 10.45
CA ASN A 109 -6.79 12.94 10.82
C ASN A 109 -6.84 11.75 11.79
N SER A 110 -7.47 11.94 12.97
CA SER A 110 -7.59 10.93 14.03
C SER A 110 -8.29 9.65 13.57
N ASP A 111 -9.29 9.76 12.70
CA ASP A 111 -10.05 8.63 12.20
C ASP A 111 -9.20 7.78 11.27
N LEU A 112 -8.41 8.42 10.41
CA LEU A 112 -7.48 7.75 9.50
C LEU A 112 -6.31 7.13 10.25
N ILE A 113 -5.81 7.77 11.30
CA ILE A 113 -4.80 7.19 12.19
C ILE A 113 -5.35 5.92 12.85
N SER A 114 -6.57 5.99 13.38
CA SER A 114 -7.22 4.84 14.04
C SER A 114 -7.47 3.71 13.04
N PHE A 115 -7.89 4.05 11.83
CA PHE A 115 -8.08 3.12 10.72
C PHE A 115 -6.76 2.44 10.31
N LEU A 116 -5.68 3.19 10.14
CA LEU A 116 -4.34 2.67 9.87
C LEU A 116 -3.91 1.68 10.95
N LYS A 117 -4.02 2.07 12.24
CA LYS A 117 -3.66 1.20 13.38
C LYS A 117 -4.45 -0.10 13.38
N LYS A 118 -5.76 -0.04 13.13
CA LYS A 118 -6.63 -1.23 13.05
C LYS A 118 -6.14 -2.21 12.00
N ASN A 119 -5.86 -1.74 10.79
CA ASN A 119 -5.43 -2.61 9.68
C ASN A 119 -4.02 -3.19 9.90
N LYS A 120 -3.09 -2.42 10.48
CA LYS A 120 -1.76 -2.94 10.85
C LYS A 120 -1.87 -4.03 11.92
N ASN A 121 -2.72 -3.84 12.92
CA ASN A 121 -2.96 -4.83 13.96
C ASN A 121 -3.62 -6.11 13.43
N ASP A 122 -4.57 -5.99 12.48
CA ASP A 122 -5.16 -7.15 11.83
C ASP A 122 -4.10 -8.02 11.14
N ILE A 123 -3.20 -7.41 10.36
CA ILE A 123 -2.08 -8.14 9.75
C ILE A 123 -1.17 -8.74 10.81
N LYS A 124 -0.83 -7.99 11.86
CA LYS A 124 0.05 -8.46 12.93
C LYS A 124 -0.51 -9.70 13.64
N GLN A 125 -1.83 -9.80 13.80
CA GLN A 125 -2.48 -10.97 14.40
C GLN A 125 -2.48 -12.19 13.48
N ASN A 126 -2.54 -11.96 12.16
CA ASN A 126 -2.73 -13.04 11.18
C ASN A 126 -1.46 -13.45 10.43
N ILE A 127 -0.38 -12.64 10.47
CA ILE A 127 0.87 -12.88 9.73
C ILE A 127 1.44 -14.29 9.95
N ARG A 128 1.37 -14.80 11.18
CA ARG A 128 1.88 -16.13 11.53
C ARG A 128 1.05 -17.28 10.95
N SER A 129 -0.22 -17.06 10.60
CA SER A 129 -1.09 -18.07 9.98
C SER A 129 -0.80 -18.27 8.47
N VAL A 130 -0.29 -17.23 7.83
CA VAL A 130 0.02 -17.21 6.40
C VAL A 130 1.51 -17.44 6.11
N CYS A 131 2.37 -17.23 7.11
CA CYS A 131 3.77 -17.67 7.07
C CYS A 131 3.88 -19.20 7.21
N PRO A 132 4.94 -19.83 6.65
CA PRO A 132 5.18 -21.26 6.83
C PRO A 132 5.42 -21.63 8.30
N THR A 133 4.81 -22.72 8.78
CA THR A 133 4.86 -23.14 10.20
C THR A 133 6.21 -23.68 10.68
N LYS A 134 7.09 -24.11 9.76
CA LYS A 134 8.45 -24.55 10.06
C LYS A 134 9.45 -23.53 9.51
N CYS A 135 9.53 -22.37 10.16
CA CYS A 135 10.54 -21.37 9.82
C CYS A 135 11.82 -21.61 10.62
N ASP A 136 12.94 -21.72 9.90
CA ASP A 136 14.27 -21.58 10.48
C ASP A 136 14.36 -20.24 11.24
N LYS A 137 15.18 -20.16 12.30
CA LYS A 137 15.40 -18.93 13.09
C LYS A 137 15.78 -17.76 12.19
N GLU A 138 16.50 -18.03 11.11
CA GLU A 138 16.85 -17.01 10.13
C GLU A 138 15.63 -16.44 9.38
N ILE A 139 14.62 -17.24 9.08
CA ILE A 139 13.39 -16.75 8.43
C ILE A 139 12.56 -15.97 9.44
N ASP A 140 12.50 -16.45 10.68
CA ASP A 140 11.78 -15.80 11.76
C ASP A 140 12.27 -14.37 12.02
N LYS A 141 13.58 -14.11 11.86
CA LYS A 141 14.16 -12.76 12.00
C LYS A 141 13.49 -11.72 11.10
N TYR A 142 13.09 -12.09 9.87
CA TYR A 142 12.43 -11.17 8.94
C TYR A 142 10.97 -10.94 9.30
N ILE A 143 10.28 -11.99 9.77
CA ILE A 143 8.89 -11.87 10.21
C ILE A 143 8.83 -10.96 11.44
N GLN A 144 9.71 -11.19 12.42
CA GLN A 144 9.85 -10.35 13.60
C GLN A 144 10.20 -8.90 13.23
N TYR A 145 11.10 -8.69 12.27
CA TYR A 145 11.42 -7.36 11.80
C TYR A 145 10.17 -6.66 11.24
N TYR A 146 9.41 -7.33 10.37
CA TYR A 146 8.18 -6.77 9.79
C TYR A 146 7.14 -6.43 10.88
N GLU A 147 6.92 -7.33 11.84
CA GLU A 147 5.99 -7.12 12.96
C GLU A 147 6.38 -5.95 13.88
N ASN A 148 7.68 -5.76 14.12
CA ASN A 148 8.20 -4.82 15.11
C ASN A 148 8.56 -3.46 14.53
N PHE A 149 8.95 -3.38 13.25
CA PHE A 149 9.39 -2.13 12.63
C PHE A 149 8.44 -1.64 11.53
N CYS A 150 7.74 -2.53 10.82
CA CYS A 150 6.78 -2.11 9.79
C CYS A 150 5.38 -1.95 10.40
N LEU A 151 4.92 -2.95 11.17
CA LEU A 151 3.58 -2.98 11.75
C LEU A 151 3.44 -2.31 13.13
N SER A 152 4.51 -1.72 13.67
CA SER A 152 4.46 -0.97 14.93
C SER A 152 3.52 0.25 14.85
N GLU A 153 2.92 0.61 15.98
CA GLU A 153 2.17 1.87 16.10
C GLU A 153 3.08 3.09 15.92
N ASN A 154 4.31 3.01 16.43
CA ASN A 154 5.31 4.06 16.34
C ASN A 154 6.41 3.60 15.39
N VAL A 155 6.20 3.82 14.09
CA VAL A 155 7.18 3.46 13.07
C VAL A 155 8.33 4.46 13.11
N GLN A 156 9.55 3.95 13.26
CA GLN A 156 10.79 4.70 13.06
C GLN A 156 11.51 4.14 11.84
N ILE A 157 12.18 5.01 11.10
CA ILE A 157 13.01 4.56 9.97
C ILE A 157 14.16 3.72 10.52
N ASN A 158 14.19 2.45 10.14
CA ASN A 158 15.25 1.51 10.43
C ASN A 158 15.62 0.83 9.11
N ASN A 159 16.90 0.76 8.79
CA ASN A 159 17.37 0.12 7.56
C ASN A 159 18.20 -1.10 7.91
N MET A 160 17.82 -2.24 7.35
CA MET A 160 18.62 -3.45 7.34
C MET A 160 19.75 -3.31 6.30
N GLU A 161 20.95 -3.74 6.67
CA GLU A 161 22.11 -3.73 5.78
C GLU A 161 22.01 -4.81 4.70
N LEU A 162 22.33 -4.45 3.46
CA LEU A 162 22.42 -5.42 2.36
C LEU A 162 23.71 -6.23 2.47
N LYS A 163 23.63 -7.53 2.18
CA LYS A 163 24.80 -8.40 2.13
C LYS A 163 25.62 -8.13 0.87
N PRO A 164 26.96 -8.17 0.95
CA PRO A 164 27.80 -8.07 -0.23
C PRO A 164 27.52 -9.25 -1.17
N THR A 165 27.48 -8.97 -2.47
CA THR A 165 27.38 -9.99 -3.52
C THR A 165 28.65 -9.98 -4.35
N GLN A 166 29.04 -11.14 -4.90
CA GLN A 166 30.22 -11.25 -5.77
C GLN A 166 29.95 -10.74 -7.19
N LEU A 167 28.75 -10.22 -7.46
CA LEU A 167 28.38 -9.70 -8.77
C LEU A 167 28.93 -8.29 -8.97
N LYS A 168 29.59 -8.07 -10.11
CA LYS A 168 29.85 -6.72 -10.60
C LYS A 168 28.55 -6.14 -11.14
N VAL A 169 28.18 -4.96 -10.67
CA VAL A 169 26.98 -4.24 -11.14
C VAL A 169 27.26 -3.77 -12.56
N ASN A 170 26.51 -4.32 -13.51
CA ASN A 170 26.49 -3.82 -14.88
C ASN A 170 25.10 -3.27 -15.17
N PHE A 171 25.03 -2.07 -15.74
CA PHE A 171 23.77 -1.53 -16.21
C PHE A 171 23.25 -2.40 -17.36
N ASN A 172 22.00 -2.83 -17.24
CA ASN A 172 21.32 -3.57 -18.29
C ASN A 172 20.08 -2.79 -18.71
N GLU A 173 20.12 -2.18 -19.89
CA GLU A 173 19.04 -1.36 -20.42
C GLU A 173 17.74 -2.14 -20.62
N GLU A 174 17.82 -3.45 -20.91
CA GLU A 174 16.63 -4.32 -21.02
C GLU A 174 15.88 -4.43 -19.68
N VAL A 175 16.55 -4.19 -18.56
CA VAL A 175 15.90 -4.14 -17.25
C VAL A 175 15.01 -2.91 -17.14
N LEU A 176 15.42 -1.75 -17.68
CA LEU A 176 14.57 -0.55 -17.69
C LEU A 176 13.31 -0.75 -18.50
N GLN A 177 13.41 -1.42 -19.66
CA GLN A 177 12.26 -1.75 -20.50
C GLN A 177 11.24 -2.64 -19.78
N LYS A 178 11.68 -3.41 -18.78
CA LYS A 178 10.80 -4.23 -17.94
C LYS A 178 10.26 -3.47 -16.73
N ILE A 179 10.97 -2.45 -16.24
CA ILE A 179 10.59 -1.66 -15.05
C ILE A 179 9.54 -0.60 -15.41
N PHE A 180 9.73 0.19 -16.47
CA PHE A 180 8.82 1.30 -16.77
C PHE A 180 7.34 0.88 -16.94
N PRO A 181 7.02 -0.22 -17.64
CA PRO A 181 5.63 -0.68 -17.73
C PRO A 181 5.04 -1.07 -16.37
N GLN A 182 5.86 -1.57 -15.44
CA GLN A 182 5.41 -1.93 -14.09
C GLN A 182 5.10 -0.67 -13.26
N ILE A 183 5.90 0.39 -13.41
CA ILE A 183 5.62 1.69 -12.78
C ILE A 183 4.30 2.25 -13.31
N GLN A 184 4.12 2.27 -14.63
CA GLN A 184 2.88 2.75 -15.25
C GLN A 184 1.66 1.92 -14.81
N ALA A 185 1.80 0.59 -14.72
CA ALA A 185 0.74 -0.26 -14.21
C ALA A 185 0.38 0.06 -12.75
N MET A 186 1.37 0.39 -11.92
CA MET A 186 1.16 0.81 -10.53
C MET A 186 0.43 2.16 -10.46
N ASP A 187 0.87 3.15 -11.24
CA ASP A 187 0.23 4.47 -11.30
C ASP A 187 -1.23 4.36 -11.75
N ASN A 188 -1.50 3.54 -12.77
CA ASN A 188 -2.86 3.27 -13.23
C ASN A 188 -3.72 2.64 -12.13
N ARG A 189 -3.16 1.69 -11.37
CA ARG A 189 -3.87 1.05 -10.26
C ARG A 189 -4.18 2.01 -9.12
N ILE A 190 -3.24 2.89 -8.78
CA ILE A 190 -3.46 3.96 -7.79
C ILE A 190 -4.57 4.91 -8.27
N ASN A 191 -4.53 5.35 -9.53
CA ASN A 191 -5.55 6.22 -10.09
C ASN A 191 -6.93 5.57 -10.10
N GLN A 192 -7.02 4.27 -10.41
CA GLN A 192 -8.28 3.53 -10.33
C GLN A 192 -8.82 3.48 -8.89
N ILE A 193 -7.96 3.27 -7.89
CA ILE A 193 -8.37 3.28 -6.48
C ILE A 193 -8.87 4.67 -6.08
N ARG A 194 -8.22 5.75 -6.52
CA ARG A 194 -8.70 7.12 -6.29
C ARG A 194 -10.07 7.38 -6.89
N GLN A 195 -10.28 6.93 -8.13
CA GLN A 195 -11.55 7.10 -8.84
C GLN A 195 -12.69 6.28 -8.25
N THR A 196 -12.41 5.04 -7.84
CA THR A 196 -13.41 4.10 -7.32
C THR A 196 -13.60 4.20 -5.82
N GLN A 197 -12.64 4.80 -5.11
CA GLN A 197 -12.60 4.96 -3.66
C GLN A 197 -12.73 3.64 -2.90
N ASN A 198 -12.29 2.55 -3.54
CA ASN A 198 -12.46 1.21 -3.02
C ASN A 198 -11.20 0.39 -3.28
N TYR A 199 -10.82 -0.38 -2.26
CA TYR A 199 -9.83 -1.44 -2.38
C TYR A 199 -10.38 -2.69 -1.71
N ASN A 200 -10.53 -3.75 -2.49
CA ASN A 200 -10.98 -5.03 -1.97
C ASN A 200 -9.82 -5.72 -1.24
N ILE A 201 -9.92 -5.80 0.09
CA ILE A 201 -8.93 -6.47 0.92
C ILE A 201 -8.94 -7.97 0.59
N PRO A 202 -7.82 -8.57 0.17
CA PRO A 202 -7.76 -10.00 -0.04
C PRO A 202 -7.85 -10.74 1.31
N SER A 203 -8.57 -11.86 1.32
CA SER A 203 -8.57 -12.76 2.48
C SER A 203 -7.18 -13.35 2.73
N TYR A 204 -6.90 -13.74 3.97
CA TYR A 204 -5.62 -14.37 4.31
C TYR A 204 -5.34 -15.66 3.53
N ASP A 205 -6.37 -16.42 3.16
CA ASP A 205 -6.22 -17.58 2.28
C ASP A 205 -5.83 -17.18 0.86
N GLN A 206 -6.39 -16.09 0.32
CA GLN A 206 -5.97 -15.55 -0.98
C GLN A 206 -4.53 -15.04 -0.94
N ILE A 207 -4.16 -14.34 0.14
CA ILE A 207 -2.80 -13.82 0.34
C ILE A 207 -1.79 -14.99 0.35
N LYS A 208 -2.10 -16.03 1.13
CA LYS A 208 -1.30 -17.25 1.23
C LYS A 208 -1.22 -17.99 -0.11
N SER A 209 -2.34 -18.14 -0.80
CA SER A 209 -2.40 -18.81 -2.11
C SER A 209 -1.52 -18.09 -3.14
N LYS A 210 -1.54 -16.74 -3.15
CA LYS A 210 -0.71 -15.94 -4.04
C LYS A 210 0.79 -16.07 -3.71
N ALA A 211 1.15 -16.11 -2.42
CA ALA A 211 2.54 -16.35 -2.01
C ALA A 211 3.03 -17.76 -2.40
N GLN A 212 2.17 -18.77 -2.26
CA GLN A 212 2.43 -20.15 -2.70
C GLN A 212 2.57 -20.23 -4.23
N GLN A 213 1.75 -19.52 -4.99
CA GLN A 213 1.92 -19.45 -6.44
C GLN A 213 3.30 -18.87 -6.81
N TYR A 214 3.70 -17.77 -6.17
CA TYR A 214 5.01 -17.16 -6.39
C TYR A 214 6.17 -18.11 -6.05
N GLN A 215 5.99 -18.95 -5.02
CA GLN A 215 6.92 -20.03 -4.69
C GLN A 215 7.04 -21.05 -5.83
N GLN A 216 5.92 -21.51 -6.39
CA GLN A 216 5.90 -22.48 -7.49
C GLN A 216 6.52 -21.93 -8.78
N GLU A 217 6.27 -20.66 -9.10
CA GLU A 217 6.91 -19.98 -10.21
C GLU A 217 8.43 -19.88 -10.03
N THR A 218 8.88 -19.58 -8.81
CA THR A 218 10.31 -19.56 -8.45
C THR A 218 10.93 -20.94 -8.63
N LEU A 219 10.29 -21.99 -8.11
CA LEU A 219 10.76 -23.37 -8.24
C LEU A 219 10.88 -23.79 -9.72
N SER A 220 9.90 -23.41 -10.54
CA SER A 220 9.91 -23.71 -11.98
C SER A 220 11.10 -23.04 -12.68
N LYS A 221 11.40 -21.78 -12.35
CA LYS A 221 12.57 -21.06 -12.89
C LYS A 221 13.89 -21.70 -12.47
N LEU A 222 14.00 -22.13 -11.21
CA LEU A 222 15.19 -22.83 -10.71
C LEU A 222 15.42 -24.16 -11.45
N LYS A 223 14.36 -24.96 -11.67
CA LYS A 223 14.45 -26.23 -12.42
C LYS A 223 14.93 -26.05 -13.86
N ILE A 224 14.43 -25.03 -14.56
CA ILE A 224 14.85 -24.70 -15.92
C ILE A 224 16.36 -24.34 -15.95
N GLN A 225 16.82 -23.54 -14.99
CA GLN A 225 18.24 -23.16 -14.90
C GLN A 225 19.15 -24.37 -14.65
N SER A 226 18.77 -25.28 -13.75
CA SER A 226 19.52 -26.50 -13.47
C SER A 226 19.60 -27.42 -14.70
N SER A 227 18.49 -27.52 -15.46
CA SER A 227 18.43 -28.33 -16.68
C SER A 227 19.30 -27.76 -17.82
N ASN A 228 19.43 -26.44 -17.92
CA ASN A 228 20.26 -25.79 -18.92
C ASN A 228 21.76 -25.86 -18.60
N LYS A 229 22.16 -25.99 -17.32
CA LYS A 229 23.55 -26.23 -16.93
C LYS A 229 24.05 -27.64 -17.29
N LEU A 230 23.16 -28.63 -17.37
CA LEU A 230 23.52 -30.01 -17.77
C LEU A 230 23.67 -30.19 -19.29
N LYS A 231 23.28 -29.20 -20.09
CA LYS A 231 23.37 -29.21 -21.56
C LYS A 231 24.55 -28.41 -22.11
N ARG A 232 25.42 -27.88 -21.24
CA ARG A 232 26.66 -27.17 -21.58
C ARG A 232 27.83 -27.94 -21.01
#